data_AF-N0BIZ5-F1
#
_entry.id   AF-N0BIZ5-F1
#
_cell.length_a   1.000
_cell.length_b   1.000
_cell.length_c   1.000
_cell.angle_alpha   90.00
_cell.angle_beta   90.00
_cell.angle_gamma   90.00
#
_symmetry.space_group_name_H-M   'P 1'
#
loop_
_entity.id
_entity.type
_entity.pdbx_description
1 polymer ?
#
loop_
_entity_poly.entity_id
_entity_poly.type
_entity_poly.pdbx_seq_one_letter_code
_entity_poly.pdbx_strand_id
1 'polypeptide(L)'
;MRFLPVLLLFLAAFLPGCSSVEHKATENKTEVSKVSEKVKQTVNETEILKTAGVENASVTMLTPQNLTKLAKKYPAIYGNLPNKTLYQIKTENLLIIVDAEEKKVLRKFKLVGIKLGE
;
A
#
# COMPACT_ATOMS: atom_id res chain seq x y z
N MET A 1 -8.83 -36.92 -47.41
CA MET A 1 -7.40 -36.74 -47.06
C MET A 1 -7.37 -36.41 -45.57
N ARG A 2 -7.43 -37.35 -44.61
CA ARG A 2 -6.48 -38.40 -44.19
C ARG A 2 -5.07 -37.88 -43.85
N PHE A 3 -4.86 -37.77 -42.53
CA PHE A 3 -3.63 -37.91 -41.74
C PHE A 3 -2.44 -36.99 -42.03
N LEU A 4 -2.16 -36.10 -41.07
CA LEU A 4 -0.79 -35.76 -40.72
C LEU A 4 -0.64 -35.47 -39.21
N PRO A 5 -0.69 -36.49 -38.33
CA PRO A 5 0.01 -36.42 -37.06
C PRO A 5 1.45 -36.95 -37.24
N VAL A 6 2.32 -36.64 -36.28
CA VAL A 6 3.70 -37.15 -36.11
C VAL A 6 4.78 -36.32 -36.80
N LEU A 7 5.37 -35.40 -36.03
CA LEU A 7 6.83 -35.33 -35.98
C LEU A 7 7.30 -34.92 -34.57
N LEU A 8 7.73 -35.95 -33.84
CA LEU A 8 8.88 -36.01 -32.93
C LEU A 8 8.83 -35.18 -31.63
N LEU A 9 8.56 -35.83 -30.49
CA LEU A 9 9.53 -36.50 -29.59
C LEU A 9 10.30 -35.47 -28.75
N PHE A 10 9.90 -35.21 -27.50
CA PHE A 10 10.24 -35.95 -26.26
C PHE A 10 11.74 -36.07 -25.93
N LEU A 11 12.01 -35.85 -24.63
CA LEU A 11 13.21 -36.07 -23.80
C LEU A 11 14.06 -34.81 -23.57
N ALA A 12 13.97 -34.13 -22.42
CA ALA A 12 14.24 -34.56 -21.03
C ALA A 12 15.73 -34.83 -20.77
N ALA A 13 16.37 -33.91 -20.04
CA ALA A 13 17.52 -34.13 -19.17
C ALA A 13 17.59 -32.92 -18.22
N PHE A 14 17.28 -33.08 -16.92
CA PHE A 14 18.29 -33.32 -15.86
C PHE A 14 19.14 -32.06 -15.59
N LEU A 15 19.23 -31.43 -14.41
CA LEU A 15 18.93 -31.83 -13.03
C LEU A 15 18.80 -30.57 -12.13
N PRO A 16 18.20 -30.73 -10.94
CA PRO A 16 18.17 -29.77 -9.85
C PRO A 16 19.46 -29.80 -9.02
N GLY A 17 19.88 -28.65 -8.49
CA GLY A 17 20.73 -28.52 -7.30
C GLY A 17 20.15 -27.38 -6.46
N CYS A 18 19.64 -27.52 -5.24
CA CYS A 18 20.01 -28.33 -4.07
C CYS A 18 21.32 -27.86 -3.42
N SER A 19 21.22 -26.89 -2.50
CA SER A 19 21.76 -26.94 -1.13
C SER A 19 21.49 -25.58 -0.46
N SER A 20 20.57 -25.50 0.50
CA SER A 20 20.75 -25.89 1.90
C SER A 20 21.48 -24.80 2.70
N VAL A 21 20.70 -23.98 3.42
CA VAL A 21 21.02 -23.58 4.79
C VAL A 21 19.69 -23.45 5.55
N GLU A 22 19.36 -24.50 6.31
CA GLU A 22 18.48 -24.40 7.46
C GLU A 22 19.17 -23.54 8.53
N HIS A 23 18.49 -22.50 9.00
CA HIS A 23 18.68 -21.98 10.35
C HIS A 23 17.34 -22.06 11.07
N LYS A 24 17.15 -23.15 11.82
CA LYS A 24 16.23 -23.15 12.97
C LYS A 24 16.98 -22.62 14.18
N ALA A 25 16.47 -21.53 14.76
CA ALA A 25 16.72 -21.19 16.15
C ALA A 25 15.51 -20.43 16.71
N THR A 26 14.71 -21.18 17.46
CA THR A 26 14.24 -20.84 18.81
C THR A 26 13.16 -19.76 18.98
N GLU A 27 12.00 -20.25 19.44
CA GLU A 27 10.92 -19.50 20.09
C GLU A 27 11.42 -18.73 21.32
N ASN A 28 10.96 -17.48 21.51
CA ASN A 28 10.20 -17.10 22.72
C ASN A 28 9.64 -15.66 22.67
N LYS A 29 8.32 -15.59 22.90
CA LYS A 29 7.58 -14.64 23.75
C LYS A 29 7.81 -13.11 23.68
N THR A 30 6.75 -12.47 23.20
CA THR A 30 5.95 -11.41 23.86
C THR A 30 6.54 -9.99 24.04
N GLU A 31 5.63 -9.01 23.88
CA GLU A 31 5.69 -7.59 24.28
C GLU A 31 6.20 -6.64 23.18
N VAL A 32 5.31 -6.06 22.35
CA VAL A 32 4.56 -4.82 22.62
C VAL A 32 5.46 -3.68 23.11
N SER A 33 5.95 -2.84 22.20
CA SER A 33 5.69 -1.40 22.21
C SER A 33 6.74 -0.61 21.44
N LYS A 34 6.24 0.26 20.56
CA LYS A 34 6.68 1.66 20.41
C LYS A 34 8.20 1.89 20.33
N VAL A 35 8.78 1.80 19.13
CA VAL A 35 9.63 2.88 18.58
C VAL A 35 9.69 2.65 17.06
N SER A 36 8.81 3.32 16.32
CA SER A 36 9.09 3.63 14.91
C SER A 36 8.70 5.08 14.70
N GLU A 37 9.38 5.94 15.46
CA GLU A 37 9.38 7.37 15.21
C GLU A 37 10.62 7.74 14.39
N LYS A 38 10.34 8.52 13.35
CA LYS A 38 11.22 9.57 12.81
C LYS A 38 12.53 9.13 12.17
N VAL A 39 12.44 8.69 10.91
CA VAL A 39 13.18 9.35 9.82
C VAL A 39 12.36 9.21 8.54
N LYS A 40 11.51 10.18 8.20
CA LYS A 40 10.97 10.30 6.84
C LYS A 40 10.66 11.75 6.49
N GLN A 41 11.61 12.34 5.76
CA GLN A 41 11.49 13.40 4.75
C GLN A 41 10.33 14.40 4.95
N THR A 42 10.74 15.59 5.38
CA THR A 42 9.95 16.74 5.83
C THR A 42 9.05 17.34 4.73
N VAL A 43 8.05 16.60 4.25
CA VAL A 43 6.86 17.25 3.70
C VAL A 43 6.11 17.81 4.90
N ASN A 44 5.98 19.13 4.95
CA ASN A 44 5.42 19.81 6.12
C ASN A 44 3.94 19.44 6.26
N GLU A 45 3.58 18.76 7.35
CA GLU A 45 2.19 18.37 7.64
C GLU A 45 1.24 19.58 7.59
N THR A 46 1.70 20.75 8.01
CA THR A 46 0.93 22.00 7.92
C THR A 46 0.60 22.36 6.47
N GLU A 47 1.49 22.13 5.52
CA GLU A 47 1.25 22.39 4.09
C GLU A 47 0.26 21.39 3.49
N ILE A 48 0.34 20.12 3.91
CA ILE A 48 -0.62 19.08 3.52
C ILE A 48 -2.03 19.45 4.00
N LEU A 49 -2.15 19.86 5.27
CA LEU A 49 -3.42 20.29 5.87
C LEU A 49 -3.99 21.54 5.17
N LYS A 50 -3.15 22.54 4.89
CA LYS A 50 -3.52 23.72 4.10
C LYS A 50 -4.04 23.38 2.71
N THR A 51 -3.37 22.44 2.02
CA THR A 51 -3.80 21.97 0.70
C THR A 51 -5.21 21.37 0.73
N ALA A 52 -5.55 20.68 1.82
CA ALA A 52 -6.89 20.10 2.01
C ALA A 52 -7.94 21.08 2.56
N GLY A 53 -7.54 22.30 2.93
CA GLY A 53 -8.43 23.29 3.55
C GLY A 53 -8.92 22.85 4.94
N VAL A 54 -8.07 22.18 5.72
CA VAL A 54 -8.35 21.78 7.10
C VAL A 54 -7.23 22.23 8.03
N GLU A 55 -7.55 22.54 9.27
CA GLU A 55 -6.58 23.06 10.24
C GLU A 55 -6.08 21.98 11.20
N ASN A 56 -6.98 21.08 11.65
CA ASN A 56 -6.67 20.04 12.63
C ASN A 56 -7.23 18.70 12.14
N ALA A 57 -6.35 17.79 11.74
CA ALA A 57 -6.73 16.46 11.26
C ALA A 57 -5.56 15.46 11.39
N SER A 58 -5.89 14.16 11.41
CA SER A 58 -4.86 13.13 11.35
C SER A 58 -4.36 12.99 9.91
N VAL A 59 -3.05 13.11 9.72
CA VAL A 59 -2.37 12.89 8.44
C VAL A 59 -1.70 11.52 8.46
N THR A 60 -1.92 10.73 7.42
CA THR A 60 -1.27 9.43 7.24
C THR A 60 -0.65 9.38 5.85
N MET A 61 0.66 9.10 5.79
CA MET A 61 1.37 8.92 4.53
C MET A 61 1.03 7.53 3.93
N LEU A 62 0.56 7.53 2.69
CA LEU A 62 0.27 6.36 1.89
C LEU A 62 1.40 6.12 0.90
N THR A 63 2.28 5.16 1.19
CA THR A 63 3.28 4.70 0.22
C THR A 63 2.60 3.98 -0.95
N PRO A 64 3.25 3.86 -2.13
CA PRO A 64 2.72 3.09 -3.27
C PRO A 64 2.26 1.67 -2.90
N GLN A 65 3.02 1.00 -2.02
CA GLN A 65 2.72 -0.35 -1.53
C GLN A 65 1.45 -0.38 -0.67
N ASN A 66 1.31 0.57 0.27
CA ASN A 66 0.14 0.69 1.13
C ASN A 66 -1.10 1.10 0.32
N LEU A 67 -0.93 2.04 -0.62
CA LEU A 67 -1.97 2.49 -1.53
C LEU A 67 -2.49 1.33 -2.39
N THR A 68 -1.60 0.49 -2.92
CA THR A 68 -1.98 -0.71 -3.69
C THR A 68 -2.80 -1.69 -2.86
N LYS A 69 -2.42 -1.91 -1.59
CA LYS A 69 -3.19 -2.77 -0.67
C LYS A 69 -4.58 -2.17 -0.38
N LEU A 70 -4.64 -0.88 -0.10
CA LEU A 70 -5.89 -0.16 0.16
C LEU A 70 -6.81 -0.11 -1.05
N ALA A 71 -6.26 0.05 -2.26
CA ALA A 71 -7.02 0.04 -3.51
C ALA A 71 -7.68 -1.32 -3.78
N LYS A 72 -7.03 -2.43 -3.39
CA LYS A 72 -7.65 -3.77 -3.46
C LYS A 72 -8.79 -3.94 -2.45
N LYS A 73 -8.63 -3.43 -1.23
CA LYS A 73 -9.61 -3.59 -0.14
C LYS A 73 -10.80 -2.63 -0.27
N TYR A 74 -10.54 -1.39 -0.69
CA TYR A 74 -11.51 -0.30 -0.79
C TYR A 74 -11.36 0.42 -2.14
N PRO A 75 -11.67 -0.26 -3.27
CA PRO A 75 -11.45 0.28 -4.62
C PRO A 75 -12.24 1.56 -4.88
N ALA A 76 -13.41 1.73 -4.27
CA ALA A 76 -14.20 2.96 -4.40
C ALA A 76 -13.46 4.21 -3.86
N ILE A 77 -12.63 4.04 -2.83
CA ILE A 77 -11.90 5.14 -2.20
C ILE A 77 -10.53 5.32 -2.86
N TYR A 78 -9.75 4.23 -2.99
CA TYR A 78 -8.34 4.31 -3.39
C TYR A 78 -8.04 3.77 -4.79
N GLY A 79 -9.02 3.23 -5.50
CA GLY A 79 -8.83 2.73 -6.87
C GLY A 79 -8.46 3.85 -7.84
N ASN A 80 -7.61 3.54 -8.83
CA ASN A 80 -7.16 4.46 -9.88
C ASN A 80 -6.46 5.73 -9.36
N LEU A 81 -5.94 5.72 -8.13
CA LEU A 81 -5.05 6.77 -7.65
C LEU A 81 -3.65 6.58 -8.26
N PRO A 82 -2.89 7.68 -8.48
CA PRO A 82 -1.55 7.60 -9.05
C PRO A 82 -0.64 6.76 -8.15
N ASN A 83 0.20 5.94 -8.77
CA ASN A 83 1.12 5.04 -8.07
C ASN A 83 2.36 5.79 -7.54
N LYS A 84 2.14 6.68 -6.59
CA LYS A 84 3.17 7.47 -5.89
C LYS A 84 2.79 7.68 -4.43
N THR A 85 3.62 8.38 -3.67
CA THR A 85 3.31 8.71 -2.27
C THR A 85 2.18 9.73 -2.23
N LEU A 86 1.12 9.40 -1.50
CA LEU A 86 -0.02 10.28 -1.25
C LEU A 86 -0.23 10.46 0.24
N TYR A 87 -1.09 11.40 0.62
CA TYR A 87 -1.41 11.68 2.01
C TYR A 87 -2.91 11.54 2.24
N GLN A 88 -3.28 10.70 3.18
CA GLN A 88 -4.63 10.60 3.70
C GLN A 88 -4.79 11.58 4.84
N ILE A 89 -5.88 12.33 4.82
CA ILE A 89 -6.27 13.22 5.90
C ILE A 89 -7.64 12.79 6.40
N LYS A 90 -7.74 12.52 7.70
CA LYS A 90 -8.97 12.05 8.34
C LYS A 90 -9.41 13.04 9.42
N THR A 91 -10.63 13.53 9.29
CA THR A 91 -11.35 14.25 10.36
C THR A 91 -12.51 13.39 10.85
N GLU A 92 -13.31 13.92 11.77
CA GLU A 92 -14.53 13.25 12.25
C GLU A 92 -15.50 12.92 11.10
N ASN A 93 -15.59 13.81 10.11
CA ASN A 93 -16.62 13.76 9.06
C ASN A 93 -16.06 13.69 7.64
N LEU A 94 -14.74 13.72 7.45
CA LEU A 94 -14.11 13.75 6.13
C LEU A 94 -12.93 12.79 6.03
N LEU A 95 -12.80 12.20 4.84
CA LEU A 95 -11.60 11.55 4.35
C LEU A 95 -11.14 12.27 3.09
N ILE A 96 -9.90 12.75 3.08
CA ILE A 96 -9.33 13.51 1.97
C ILE A 96 -8.03 12.83 1.55
N ILE A 97 -7.84 12.64 0.25
CA ILE A 97 -6.59 12.14 -0.32
C ILE A 97 -5.91 13.28 -1.06
N VAL A 98 -4.68 13.59 -0.67
CA VAL A 98 -3.89 14.72 -1.14
C VAL A 98 -2.61 14.23 -1.79
N ASP A 99 -2.28 14.88 -2.89
CA ASP A 99 -0.97 14.86 -3.51
C ASP A 99 -0.20 16.10 -3.04
N ALA A 100 0.79 15.89 -2.16
CA ALA A 100 1.54 17.00 -1.58
C ALA A 100 2.57 17.58 -2.56
N GLU A 101 3.06 16.79 -3.52
CA GLU A 101 4.01 17.25 -4.53
C GLU A 101 3.33 18.21 -5.52
N GLU A 102 2.12 17.85 -5.95
CA GLU A 102 1.31 18.66 -6.86
C GLU A 102 0.40 19.68 -6.15
N LYS A 103 0.44 19.72 -4.81
CA LYS A 103 -0.43 20.55 -3.95
C LYS A 103 -1.91 20.44 -4.33
N LYS A 104 -2.37 19.21 -4.57
CA LYS A 104 -3.69 18.94 -5.12
C LYS A 104 -4.48 17.96 -4.27
N VAL A 105 -5.77 18.26 -4.06
CA VAL A 105 -6.73 17.29 -3.52
C VAL A 105 -7.17 16.36 -4.64
N LEU A 106 -6.90 15.07 -4.48
CA LEU A 106 -7.29 14.04 -5.43
C LEU A 106 -8.71 13.54 -5.18
N ARG A 107 -9.08 13.37 -3.90
CA ARG A 107 -10.40 12.87 -3.50
C ARG A 107 -10.84 13.46 -2.17
N LYS A 108 -12.16 13.60 -2.00
CA LYS A 108 -12.79 14.05 -0.75
C LYS A 108 -14.11 13.29 -0.56
N PHE A 109 -14.24 12.64 0.58
CA PHE A 109 -15.41 11.86 0.95
C PHE A 109 -15.98 12.35 2.28
N LYS A 110 -17.30 12.42 2.38
CA LYS A 110 -18.00 12.65 3.65
C LYS A 110 -18.18 11.30 4.35
N LEU A 111 -17.73 11.22 5.60
CA LEU A 111 -17.94 10.05 6.46
C LEU A 111 -19.29 10.23 7.14
N VAL A 112 -20.27 9.39 6.80
CA VAL A 112 -21.60 9.38 7.42
C VAL A 112 -21.83 7.98 7.99
N GLY A 113 -21.88 7.86 9.31
CA GLY A 113 -22.16 6.59 10.00
C GLY A 113 -21.07 5.50 9.83
N ILE A 114 -19.94 5.80 9.19
CA ILE A 114 -18.86 4.85 8.94
C ILE A 114 -17.60 5.32 9.68
N LYS A 115 -17.18 4.53 10.66
CA LYS A 115 -15.81 4.61 11.20
C LYS A 115 -14.92 3.75 10.31
N LEU A 116 -14.09 4.38 9.47
CA LEU A 116 -12.98 3.66 8.84
C LEU A 116 -12.04 3.22 9.95
N GLY A 117 -11.99 1.91 10.24
CA GLY A 117 -11.09 1.34 11.25
C GLY A 117 -9.63 1.62 10.93
N GLU A 118 -8.82 1.73 11.98
CA GLU A 118 -7.34 1.81 11.91
C GLU A 118 -6.75 0.52 11.31
#